data_AF-A0A519KMZ9-F1
#
_entry.id   AF-A0A519KMZ9-F1
#
_cell.length_a   1.000
_cell.length_b   1.000
_cell.length_c   1.000
_cell.angle_alpha   90.00
_cell.angle_beta   90.00
_cell.angle_gamma   90.00
#
_symmetry.space_group_name_H-M   'P 1'
#
loop_
_entity.id
_entity.type
_entity.pdbx_description
1 polymer ?
#
loop_
_entity_poly.entity_id
_entity_poly.type
_entity_poly.pdbx_seq_one_letter_code
_entity_poly.pdbx_strand_id
1 'polypeptide(L)' 'MQRFLAAVLAPLAAAVLCMTPGAADAQSRIKDIASIEGVRTNQLVGYGLVVGLNGTGD' A
#
# COMPACT_ATOMS: atom_id res chain seq x y z
N MET A 1 -44.48 10.32 30.14
CA MET A 1 -43.49 9.27 29.82
C MET A 1 -43.00 9.30 28.37
N GLN A 2 -43.87 9.34 27.35
CA GLN A 2 -43.45 9.30 25.93
C GLN A 2 -42.48 10.42 25.49
N ARG A 3 -42.64 11.65 25.99
CA ARG A 3 -41.77 12.79 25.65
C ARG A 3 -40.35 12.68 26.23
N PHE A 4 -40.21 12.06 27.40
CA PHE A 4 -38.92 11.79 28.04
C PHE A 4 -38.18 10.64 27.36
N LEU A 5 -38.90 9.58 26.97
CA LEU A 5 -38.34 8.47 26.19
C LEU A 5 -37.81 8.95 24.82
N ALA A 6 -38.57 9.81 24.12
CA ALA A 6 -38.14 10.37 22.84
C ALA A 6 -36.90 11.27 22.96
N ALA A 7 -36.77 12.03 24.05
CA ALA A 7 -35.64 12.93 24.29
C ALA A 7 -34.31 12.18 24.53
N VAL A 8 -34.36 10.92 24.97
CA VAL A 8 -33.16 10.09 25.22
C VAL A 8 -32.85 9.17 24.04
N LEU A 9 -33.87 8.61 23.38
CA LEU A 9 -33.68 7.71 22.24
C LEU A 9 -33.15 8.41 20.98
N ALA A 10 -33.57 9.66 20.72
CA ALA A 10 -33.13 10.41 19.55
C ALA A 10 -31.61 10.70 19.51
N PRO A 11 -30.98 11.24 20.57
CA PRO A 11 -29.53 11.47 20.57
C PRO A 11 -28.73 10.16 20.59
N LEU A 12 -29.25 9.10 21.23
CA LEU A 12 -28.62 7.78 21.24
C LEU A 12 -28.58 7.17 19.83
N ALA A 13 -29.68 7.26 19.08
CA ALA A 13 -29.75 6.81 17.70
C ALA A 13 -28.81 7.61 16.79
N ALA A 14 -28.71 8.93 16.98
CA ALA A 14 -27.79 9.78 16.23
C ALA A 14 -26.31 9.45 16.53
N ALA A 15 -25.98 9.19 17.79
CA ALA A 15 -24.63 8.77 18.19
C ALA A 15 -24.24 7.44 17.55
N VAL A 16 -25.16 6.47 17.50
CA VAL A 16 -24.93 5.17 16.83
C VAL A 16 -24.68 5.33 15.33
N LEU A 17 -25.43 6.21 14.65
CA LEU A 17 -25.21 6.49 13.22
C LEU A 17 -23.85 7.14 12.93
N CYS A 18 -23.33 7.99 13.81
CA CYS A 18 -22.03 8.64 13.63
C CYS A 18 -20.84 7.70 13.89
N MET A 19 -21.06 6.55 14.52
CA MET A 19 -20.00 5.59 14.86
C MET A 19 -19.79 4.51 13.80
N THR A 20 -20.57 4.48 12.72
CA THR A 20 -20.36 3.52 11.64
C THR A 20 -19.17 3.96 10.80
N PRO A 21 -18.05 3.20 10.76
CA PRO A 21 -16.95 3.52 9.85
C PRO A 21 -17.49 3.44 8.43
N GLY A 22 -17.41 4.56 7.69
CA GLY A 22 -17.76 4.59 6.28
C GLY A 22 -16.85 3.63 5.50
N ALA A 23 -17.42 2.95 4.50
CA ALA A 23 -16.62 2.15 3.58
C ALA A 23 -15.63 3.07 2.86
N ALA A 24 -14.33 2.84 3.07
CA ALA A 24 -13.30 3.54 2.33
C ALA A 24 -13.11 2.83 0.98
N ASP A 25 -13.75 3.35 -0.06
CA ASP A 25 -13.55 2.87 -1.43
C ASP A 25 -12.17 3.30 -1.94
N ALA A 26 -11.17 2.46 -1.68
CA ALA A 26 -9.86 2.56 -2.33
C ALA A 26 -9.99 2.04 -3.78
N GLN A 27 -10.72 2.79 -4.61
CA GLN A 27 -11.14 2.35 -5.94
C GLN A 27 -9.97 2.11 -6.91
N SER A 28 -8.86 2.81 -6.72
CA SER A 28 -7.68 2.68 -7.58
C SER A 28 -6.42 2.52 -6.74
N ARG A 29 -5.70 1.41 -6.90
CA ARG A 29 -4.39 1.26 -6.27
C ARG A 29 -3.36 2.00 -7.11
N ILE A 30 -2.33 2.54 -6.47
CA ILE A 30 -1.22 3.23 -7.16
C ILE A 30 -0.63 2.36 -8.27
N LYS A 31 -0.49 1.04 -8.03
CA LYS A 31 0.00 0.08 -9.03
C LYS A 31 -0.91 -0.11 -10.26
N ASP A 32 -2.18 0.28 -10.17
CA ASP A 32 -3.15 0.12 -11.26
C ASP A 32 -3.12 1.36 -12.20
N ILE A 33 -2.52 2.46 -11.75
CA ILE A 33 -2.42 3.74 -12.48
C ILE A 33 -0.97 4.18 -12.74
N ALA A 34 0.02 3.42 -12.26
CA ALA A 34 1.43 3.72 -12.41
C ALA A 34 2.13 2.67 -13.29
N SER A 35 2.97 3.13 -14.21
CA SER A 35 3.86 2.28 -15.02
C SER A 35 5.29 2.36 -14.46
N ILE A 36 5.99 1.23 -14.47
CA ILE A 36 7.41 1.19 -14.08
C ILE A 36 8.24 1.64 -15.29
N GLU A 37 8.80 2.84 -15.23
CA GLU A 37 9.78 3.30 -16.22
C GLU A 37 11.15 2.69 -15.96
N GLY A 38 11.91 2.44 -17.03
CA GLY A 38 13.31 2.02 -16.90
C GLY A 38 13.53 0.56 -16.50
N VAL A 39 12.54 -0.32 -16.68
CA VAL A 39 12.74 -1.78 -16.64
C VAL A 39 13.63 -2.18 -17.81
N ARG A 40 14.94 -1.99 -17.65
CA ARG A 40 15.92 -2.47 -18.63
C ARG A 40 16.10 -3.96 -18.38
N THR A 41 15.86 -4.77 -19.39
CA THR A 41 16.23 -6.20 -19.43
C THR A 41 17.74 -6.40 -19.52
N ASN A 42 18.55 -5.41 -19.13
CA ASN A 42 19.99 -5.50 -19.25
C ASN A 42 20.44 -6.60 -18.31
N GLN A 43 20.75 -7.76 -18.88
CA GLN A 43 21.33 -8.85 -18.13
C GLN A 43 22.64 -8.34 -17.56
N LEU A 44 22.69 -8.25 -16.23
CA LEU A 44 23.90 -7.92 -15.52
C LEU A 44 24.81 -9.15 -15.63
N VAL A 45 25.71 -9.15 -16.62
CA VAL A 45 26.76 -10.16 -16.74
C VAL A 45 27.97 -9.65 -15.98
N GLY A 46 28.24 -10.27 -14.82
CA GLY A 46 29.44 -9.97 -14.03
C GLY A 46 30.66 -10.67 -14.64
N TYR A 47 31.48 -9.92 -15.38
CA TYR A 47 32.79 -10.43 -15.83
C TYR A 47 33.79 -10.29 -14.68
N GLY A 48 34.13 -11.42 -14.05
CA GLY A 48 35.28 -11.48 -13.14
C GLY A 48 36.57 -11.49 -13.96
N LEU A 49 37.35 -10.41 -13.89
CA LEU A 49 38.73 -10.41 -14.39
C LEU A 49 39.64 -10.94 -13.29
N VAL A 50 40.10 -12.19 -13.44
CA VAL A 50 41.20 -12.74 -12.63
C VAL A 50 42.48 -12.54 -13.44
N VAL A 51 43.48 -11.89 -12.84
CA VAL A 51 44.82 -11.77 -13.43
C VAL A 51 45.81 -12.48 -12.53
N GLY A 52 46.45 -13.54 -13.04
CA GLY A 52 47.59 -14.17 -12.39
C GLY A 52 48.80 -13.24 -12.29
N LEU A 53 49.57 -13.38 -11.23
CA LEU A 53 50.84 -12.67 -11.08
C LEU A 53 51.87 -13.28 -12.05
N ASN A 54 52.87 -12.48 -12.45
CA ASN A 54 53.90 -12.93 -13.40
C ASN A 54 54.58 -14.23 -12.92
N GLY A 55 54.35 -15.32 -13.67
CA GLY A 55 54.97 -16.63 -13.41
C GLY A 55 54.18 -17.59 -12.51
N THR A 56 52.96 -17.25 -12.05
CA THR A 56 52.18 -18.16 -11.19
C THR A 56 51.19 -19.06 -11.93
N GLY A 57 50.94 -18.82 -13.22
CA GLY A 57 49.95 -19.57 -14.00
C GLY A 57 48.51 -19.21 -13.62
N ASP A 58 47.67 -19.02 -14.63
CA ASP A 58 46.28 -18.51 -14.56
C ASP A 58 46.06 -17.18 -13.80
#